data_AF-A0A1S8CAU1-F1
#
_entry.id   AF-A0A1S8CAU1-F1
#
_cell.length_a   1.000
_cell.length_b   1.000
_cell.length_c   1.000
_cell.angle_alpha   90.00
_cell.angle_beta   90.00
_cell.angle_gamma   90.00
#
_symmetry.space_group_name_H-M   'P 1'
#
loop_
_entity.id
_entity.type
_entity.pdbx_description
1 polymer ?
#
loop_
_entity_poly.entity_id
_entity_poly.type
_entity_poly.pdbx_seq_one_letter_code
_entity_poly.pdbx_strand_id
1 'polypeptide(L)'
;MIRRAGHVSARVLSVVMRWALRIALPLLGAAAALQAFPYHATVQGIPFEVQGSLFSRPVLSADTTLGNWEFPDFVDLPIGVHISPEDVDILQITRAAAGDLPAFVERLQADFAAQVPRIATWLLAEALIGIAFGLAAAAAVNMSVRYLRGRPRRPSELRHRGKQLGAAGLALAAVSVYGIVSYNPDWVRESRLTGSLAAAQLFPEQLSQYYSQRSKALDVLGSVVGIQAELQSQVEDSQTPQPALQIMYISDMHLAANYPLVAQYAATYAVDLIINTGDEGAFGPAFELTPGYLDALRAVTAETPMLWIAGNHDSPDTERVMRTIPGVTVLGSKTTTADGFDVTAGLVDAFGLTIAGLPDPRVYGGPGEYGADAASVVESLQRRAVQEASRWTTRRRWPPPLPRAPRRTVARPRTAARPSTGPSRTATASRSTPPRSTCSPSTSRSPPRRCGRCWRTTSGSPSPATRTGRTPATNYRTVTARST
;
A
#
# COMPACT_ATOMS: atom_id res chain seq x y z
N MET A 1 14.16 25.12 57.18
CA MET A 1 13.62 23.93 56.47
C MET A 1 13.65 24.05 54.94
N ILE A 2 13.39 25.22 54.33
CA ILE A 2 13.29 25.41 52.86
C ILE A 2 14.57 25.05 52.07
N ARG A 3 15.77 25.40 52.56
CA ARG A 3 17.05 25.04 51.90
C ARG A 3 17.36 23.53 51.89
N ARG A 4 16.87 22.76 52.87
CA ARG A 4 17.06 21.29 52.91
C ARG A 4 16.13 20.60 51.91
N ALA A 5 14.90 21.09 51.74
CA ALA A 5 13.96 20.56 50.76
C ALA A 5 14.51 20.67 49.32
N GLY A 6 15.03 21.85 48.92
CA GLY A 6 15.58 22.05 47.58
C GLY A 6 16.78 21.16 47.22
N HIS A 7 17.64 20.82 48.20
CA HIS A 7 18.76 19.90 47.98
C HIS A 7 18.33 18.44 47.82
N VAL A 8 17.26 18.01 48.50
CA VAL A 8 16.71 16.66 48.33
C VAL A 8 16.06 16.55 46.95
N SER A 9 15.24 17.53 46.55
CA SER A 9 14.59 17.56 45.22
C SER A 9 15.61 17.53 44.08
N ALA A 10 16.67 18.33 44.16
CA ALA A 10 17.74 18.36 43.15
C ALA A 10 18.51 17.03 43.06
N ARG A 11 18.74 16.36 44.20
CA ARG A 11 19.38 15.04 44.21
C ARG A 11 18.48 13.98 43.58
N VAL A 12 17.21 13.94 43.95
CA VAL A 12 16.21 13.02 43.38
C VAL A 12 16.10 13.22 41.87
N LEU A 13 15.91 14.46 41.42
CA LEU A 13 15.84 14.80 39.99
C LEU A 13 17.12 14.37 39.23
N SER A 14 18.30 14.60 39.82
CA SER A 14 19.56 14.17 39.20
C SER A 14 19.69 12.64 39.10
N VAL A 15 19.11 11.89 40.04
CA VAL A 15 19.13 10.43 40.03
C VAL A 15 18.16 9.93 38.98
N VAL A 16 16.92 10.44 38.97
CA VAL A 16 15.89 10.12 37.98
C VAL A 16 16.38 10.42 36.57
N MET A 17 16.93 11.61 36.31
CA MET A 17 17.45 11.98 34.99
C MET A 17 18.58 11.05 34.52
N ARG A 18 19.46 10.63 35.43
CA ARG A 18 20.54 9.68 35.11
C ARG A 18 20.01 8.29 34.79
N TRP A 19 18.96 7.84 35.46
CA TRP A 19 18.32 6.57 35.16
C TRP A 19 17.50 6.63 33.88
N ALA A 20 16.76 7.72 33.66
CA ALA A 20 16.02 7.97 32.42
C ALA A 20 16.96 7.93 31.21
N LEU A 21 18.11 8.60 31.27
CA LEU A 21 19.11 8.57 30.19
C LEU A 21 19.66 7.15 29.93
N ARG A 22 19.86 6.35 30.99
CA ARG A 22 20.39 4.98 30.90
C ARG A 22 19.41 3.96 30.38
N ILE A 23 18.11 4.28 30.39
CA ILE A 23 17.06 3.42 29.84
C ILE A 23 16.70 3.91 28.43
N ALA A 24 16.52 5.22 28.27
CA ALA A 24 16.12 5.82 27.01
C ALA A 24 17.19 5.66 25.92
N LEU A 25 18.48 5.90 26.21
CA LEU A 25 19.50 5.82 25.16
C LEU A 25 19.69 4.40 24.59
N PRO A 26 19.75 3.32 25.40
CA PRO A 26 19.77 1.96 24.86
C PRO A 26 18.52 1.60 24.05
N LEU A 27 17.33 1.98 24.52
CA LEU A 27 16.09 1.71 23.80
C LEU A 27 15.99 2.48 22.48
N LEU A 28 16.40 3.75 22.47
CA LEU A 28 16.49 4.56 21.26
C LEU A 28 17.57 4.05 20.31
N GLY A 29 18.70 3.58 20.84
CA GLY A 29 19.75 2.95 20.04
C GLY A 29 19.27 1.66 19.38
N ALA A 30 18.55 0.82 20.11
CA ALA A 30 17.91 -0.38 19.56
C ALA A 30 16.87 -0.04 18.49
N ALA A 31 16.02 0.95 18.76
CA ALA A 31 14.99 1.39 17.81
C ALA A 31 15.60 1.93 16.52
N ALA A 32 16.66 2.75 16.65
CA ALA A 32 17.38 3.30 15.52
C ALA A 32 18.10 2.21 14.71
N ALA A 33 18.73 1.23 15.35
CA ALA A 33 19.40 0.12 14.66
C ALA A 33 18.40 -0.72 13.86
N LEU A 34 17.28 -1.12 14.47
CA LEU A 34 16.23 -1.91 13.82
C LEU A 34 15.56 -1.18 12.64
N GLN A 35 15.53 0.16 12.65
CA GLN A 35 14.99 0.96 11.56
C GLN A 35 16.02 1.26 10.46
N ALA A 36 17.29 1.47 10.83
CA ALA A 36 18.33 1.90 9.90
C ALA A 36 18.91 0.77 9.06
N PHE A 37 18.85 -0.46 9.58
CA PHE A 37 19.33 -1.65 8.89
C PHE A 37 18.14 -2.59 8.82
N PRO A 38 17.42 -2.67 7.69
CA PRO A 38 16.45 -3.74 7.45
C PRO A 38 17.14 -5.03 6.98
N TYR A 39 16.47 -6.17 7.19
CA TYR A 39 16.95 -7.47 6.71
C TYR A 39 16.32 -7.79 5.37
N HIS A 40 17.15 -7.96 4.35
CA HIS A 40 16.70 -8.40 3.04
C HIS A 40 16.89 -9.91 2.91
N ALA A 41 15.86 -10.60 2.49
CA ALA A 41 15.96 -12.00 2.12
C ALA A 41 15.19 -12.28 0.83
N THR A 42 15.50 -13.41 0.22
CA THR A 42 14.86 -13.87 -1.00
C THR A 42 14.29 -15.24 -0.73
N VAL A 43 13.00 -15.41 -0.97
CA VAL A 43 12.26 -16.67 -0.81
C VAL A 43 11.64 -17.01 -2.16
N GLN A 44 12.02 -18.17 -2.73
CA GLN A 44 11.60 -18.58 -4.07
C GLN A 44 11.80 -17.51 -5.17
N GLY A 45 12.87 -16.70 -5.05
CA GLY A 45 13.17 -15.63 -6.01
C GLY A 45 12.44 -14.30 -5.77
N ILE A 46 11.56 -14.23 -4.76
CA ILE A 46 10.85 -13.01 -4.36
C ILE A 46 11.67 -12.33 -3.25
N PRO A 47 12.17 -11.10 -3.46
CA PRO A 47 12.84 -10.36 -2.40
C PRO A 47 11.82 -9.81 -1.40
N PHE A 48 12.18 -9.79 -0.13
CA PHE A 48 11.40 -9.18 0.92
C PHE A 48 12.30 -8.48 1.93
N GLU A 49 11.80 -7.35 2.42
CA GLU A 49 12.35 -6.56 3.50
C GLU A 49 11.68 -6.99 4.81
N VAL A 50 12.50 -7.22 5.84
CA VAL A 50 12.03 -7.38 7.21
C VAL A 50 12.57 -6.24 8.06
N GLN A 51 11.65 -5.42 8.57
CA GLN A 51 11.98 -4.28 9.42
C GLN A 51 11.49 -4.52 10.85
N GLY A 52 12.41 -4.35 11.81
CA GLY A 52 12.05 -4.35 13.23
C GLY A 52 11.60 -2.96 13.67
N SER A 53 10.67 -2.89 14.61
CA SER A 53 10.26 -1.62 15.21
C SER A 53 10.19 -1.73 16.73
N LEU A 54 10.48 -0.62 17.40
CA LEU A 54 10.21 -0.42 18.83
C LEU A 54 9.31 0.80 18.97
N PHE A 55 8.22 0.66 19.73
CA PHE A 55 7.23 1.69 20.09
C PHE A 55 6.41 2.32 18.95
N SER A 56 6.92 2.36 17.72
CA SER A 56 6.29 3.06 16.59
C SER A 56 5.18 2.25 15.94
N ARG A 57 5.38 0.93 15.80
CA ARG A 57 4.41 0.00 15.21
C ARG A 57 4.52 -1.36 15.91
N PRO A 58 4.00 -1.53 17.13
CA PRO A 58 4.21 -2.74 17.94
C PRO A 58 3.30 -3.89 17.50
N VAL A 59 3.37 -4.26 16.23
CA VAL A 59 2.52 -5.28 15.60
C VAL A 59 3.39 -6.13 14.68
N LEU A 60 3.15 -7.43 14.64
CA LEU A 60 3.66 -8.28 13.57
C LEU A 60 2.74 -8.09 12.35
N SER A 61 3.29 -7.68 11.21
CA SER A 61 2.51 -7.55 9.98
C SER A 61 3.26 -8.06 8.76
N ALA A 62 2.51 -8.54 7.79
CA ALA A 62 2.98 -8.88 6.46
C ALA A 62 2.18 -8.11 5.42
N ASP A 63 2.85 -7.26 4.65
CA ASP A 63 2.23 -6.52 3.57
C ASP A 63 2.14 -7.44 2.34
N THR A 64 1.01 -7.40 1.64
CA THR A 64 0.82 -8.15 0.39
C THR A 64 0.29 -7.22 -0.69
N THR A 65 0.39 -7.65 -1.94
CA THR A 65 -0.19 -6.92 -3.08
C THR A 65 -1.71 -6.75 -2.97
N LEU A 66 -2.39 -7.57 -2.17
CA LEU A 66 -3.85 -7.58 -2.00
C LEU A 66 -4.29 -7.00 -0.63
N GLY A 67 -3.37 -6.42 0.13
CA GLY A 67 -3.64 -5.86 1.46
C GLY A 67 -2.72 -6.42 2.54
N ASN A 68 -2.92 -5.98 3.78
CA ASN A 68 -2.03 -6.31 4.89
C ASN A 68 -2.62 -7.43 5.75
N TRP A 69 -1.75 -8.31 6.22
CA TRP A 69 -2.04 -9.28 7.25
C TRP A 69 -1.41 -8.83 8.56
N GLU A 70 -2.24 -8.51 9.55
CA GLU A 70 -1.82 -7.99 10.84
C GLU A 70 -2.08 -8.98 11.97
N PHE A 71 -1.14 -9.06 12.90
CA PHE A 71 -1.19 -9.93 14.08
C PHE A 71 -1.01 -9.06 15.33
N PRO A 72 -2.08 -8.38 15.78
CA PRO A 72 -1.99 -7.37 16.83
C PRO A 72 -1.61 -7.96 18.20
N ASP A 73 -2.04 -9.19 18.47
CA ASP A 73 -1.93 -9.82 19.79
C ASP A 73 -0.80 -10.86 19.83
N PHE A 74 0.29 -10.64 19.08
CA PHE A 74 1.44 -11.57 19.02
C PHE A 74 2.22 -11.64 20.34
N VAL A 75 2.52 -10.49 20.95
CA VAL A 75 3.22 -10.37 22.23
C VAL A 75 2.90 -9.03 22.90
N ASP A 76 2.74 -8.99 24.22
CA ASP A 76 2.52 -7.74 25.00
C ASP A 76 3.77 -6.86 25.14
N LEU A 77 4.71 -6.95 24.19
CA LEU A 77 5.89 -6.11 24.14
C LEU A 77 5.70 -5.03 23.06
N PRO A 78 6.26 -3.83 23.25
CA PRO A 78 6.20 -2.75 22.26
C PRO A 78 7.17 -2.99 21.10
N ILE A 79 7.21 -4.21 20.58
CA ILE A 79 8.07 -4.69 19.49
C ILE A 79 7.18 -5.00 18.29
N GLY A 80 7.57 -4.51 17.13
CA GLY A 80 6.96 -4.87 15.85
C GLY A 80 7.93 -5.53 14.91
N VAL A 81 7.39 -6.34 14.01
CA VAL A 81 8.12 -6.91 12.87
C VAL A 81 7.25 -6.72 11.65
N HIS A 82 7.77 -6.03 10.66
CA HIS A 82 7.07 -5.77 9.40
C HIS A 82 7.79 -6.49 8.28
N ILE A 83 7.06 -7.34 7.57
CA ILE A 83 7.56 -8.06 6.41
C ILE A 83 6.89 -7.44 5.20
N SER A 84 7.67 -6.90 4.28
CA SER A 84 7.17 -6.27 3.05
C SER A 84 7.87 -6.88 1.85
N PRO A 85 7.15 -7.40 0.85
CA PRO A 85 7.79 -7.88 -0.36
C PRO A 85 8.34 -6.69 -1.15
N GLU A 86 9.54 -6.83 -1.69
CA GLU A 86 10.19 -5.85 -2.56
C GLU A 86 9.99 -6.30 -4.02
N ASP A 87 9.80 -5.34 -4.94
CA ASP A 87 9.84 -5.58 -6.39
C ASP A 87 9.08 -6.83 -6.86
N VAL A 88 7.82 -6.98 -6.44
CA VAL A 88 7.01 -8.17 -6.75
C VAL A 88 6.70 -8.24 -8.25
N ASP A 89 7.49 -9.02 -8.98
CA ASP A 89 7.19 -9.37 -10.37
C ASP A 89 6.20 -10.54 -10.42
N ILE A 90 4.93 -10.22 -10.66
CA ILE A 90 3.83 -11.19 -10.79
C ILE A 90 4.11 -12.19 -11.92
N LEU A 91 4.80 -11.79 -13.01
CA LEU A 91 5.16 -12.68 -14.10
C LEU A 91 6.22 -13.68 -13.64
N GLN A 92 7.17 -13.25 -12.82
CA GLN A 92 8.17 -14.14 -12.24
C GLN A 92 7.52 -15.16 -11.29
N ILE A 93 6.59 -14.74 -10.44
CA ILE A 93 5.84 -15.63 -9.54
C ILE A 93 5.01 -16.64 -10.35
N THR A 94 4.32 -16.18 -11.39
CA THR A 94 3.49 -17.04 -12.24
C THR A 94 4.35 -18.07 -12.99
N ARG A 95 5.53 -17.69 -13.47
CA ARG A 95 6.50 -18.62 -14.07
C ARG A 95 7.05 -19.61 -13.04
N ALA A 96 7.37 -19.14 -11.83
CA ALA A 96 7.89 -19.97 -10.74
C ALA A 96 6.86 -20.97 -10.21
N ALA A 97 5.56 -20.64 -10.29
CA ALA A 97 4.47 -21.55 -9.99
C ALA A 97 4.33 -22.68 -11.03
N ALA A 98 4.79 -22.47 -12.27
CA ALA A 98 4.82 -23.46 -13.36
C ALA A 98 3.50 -24.24 -13.57
N GLY A 99 2.36 -23.64 -13.23
CA GLY A 99 1.03 -24.27 -13.31
C GLY A 99 0.64 -25.14 -12.11
N ASP A 100 1.52 -25.34 -11.13
CA ASP A 100 1.27 -26.09 -9.89
C ASP A 100 1.38 -25.16 -8.67
N LEU A 101 0.31 -24.39 -8.46
CA LEU A 101 0.20 -23.42 -7.37
C LEU A 101 0.30 -24.08 -5.98
N PRO A 102 -0.36 -25.23 -5.68
CA PRO A 102 -0.22 -25.88 -4.38
C PRO A 102 1.22 -26.23 -4.03
N ALA A 103 1.97 -26.84 -4.95
CA ALA A 103 3.37 -27.20 -4.70
C ALA A 103 4.26 -25.96 -4.57
N PHE A 104 3.96 -24.88 -5.30
CA PHE A 104 4.66 -23.60 -5.14
C PHE A 104 4.42 -22.98 -3.75
N VAL A 105 3.18 -22.96 -3.27
CA VAL A 105 2.84 -22.46 -1.93
C VAL A 105 3.55 -23.28 -0.85
N GLU A 106 3.62 -24.60 -0.99
CA GLU A 106 4.34 -25.45 -0.03
C GLU A 106 5.84 -25.13 -0.01
N ARG A 107 6.48 -24.98 -1.17
CA ARG A 107 7.89 -24.55 -1.25
C ARG A 107 8.12 -23.17 -0.67
N LEU A 108 7.22 -22.22 -0.95
CA LEU A 108 7.27 -20.86 -0.43
C LEU A 108 7.20 -20.87 1.11
N GLN A 109 6.26 -21.64 1.67
CA GLN A 109 6.11 -21.80 3.12
C GLN A 109 7.35 -22.44 3.76
N ALA A 110 7.89 -23.48 3.14
CA ALA A 110 9.09 -24.17 3.63
C ALA A 110 10.33 -23.25 3.62
N ASP A 111 10.56 -22.53 2.52
CA ASP A 111 11.66 -21.58 2.40
C ASP A 111 11.52 -20.43 3.40
N PHE A 112 10.30 -19.88 3.54
CA PHE A 112 10.04 -18.83 4.50
C PHE A 112 10.29 -19.31 5.93
N ALA A 113 9.79 -20.49 6.30
CA ALA A 113 10.04 -21.10 7.60
C ALA A 113 11.53 -21.32 7.88
N ALA A 114 12.32 -21.65 6.85
CA ALA A 114 13.77 -21.77 6.96
C ALA A 114 14.48 -20.42 7.18
N GLN A 115 13.89 -19.30 6.77
CA GLN A 115 14.42 -17.95 7.00
C GLN A 115 14.10 -17.41 8.39
N VAL A 116 13.01 -17.87 9.03
CA VAL A 116 12.57 -17.37 10.35
C VAL A 116 13.69 -17.36 11.40
N PRO A 117 14.49 -18.43 11.60
CA PRO A 117 15.59 -18.40 12.57
C PRO A 117 16.66 -17.35 12.25
N ARG A 118 16.92 -17.10 10.96
CA ARG A 118 17.91 -16.11 10.52
C ARG A 118 17.40 -14.69 10.77
N ILE A 119 16.15 -14.43 10.41
CA ILE A 119 15.45 -13.16 10.67
C ILE A 119 15.46 -12.87 12.18
N ALA A 120 15.06 -13.84 13.01
CA ALA A 120 15.03 -13.68 14.46
C ALA A 120 16.42 -13.42 15.05
N THR A 121 17.44 -14.16 14.59
CA THR A 121 18.84 -13.97 15.04
C THR A 121 19.37 -12.61 14.65
N TRP A 122 19.07 -12.15 13.43
CA TRP A 122 19.49 -10.84 12.95
C TRP A 122 18.79 -9.70 13.70
N LEU A 123 17.46 -9.78 13.91
CA LEU A 123 16.70 -8.79 14.70
C LEU A 123 17.26 -8.68 16.12
N LEU A 124 17.56 -9.82 16.74
CA LEU A 124 18.17 -9.86 18.06
C LEU A 124 19.57 -9.23 18.05
N ALA A 125 20.40 -9.54 17.06
CA ALA A 125 21.74 -8.99 16.93
C ALA A 125 21.72 -7.46 16.78
N GLU A 126 20.88 -6.93 15.89
CA GLU A 126 20.73 -5.47 15.68
C GLU A 126 20.20 -4.77 16.93
N ALA A 127 19.19 -5.33 17.59
CA ALA A 127 18.69 -4.80 18.84
C ALA A 127 19.80 -4.76 19.92
N LEU A 128 20.59 -5.82 20.06
CA LEU A 128 21.71 -5.88 21.01
C LEU A 128 22.82 -4.88 20.67
N ILE A 129 23.15 -4.71 19.39
CA ILE A 129 24.11 -3.70 18.91
C ILE A 129 23.61 -2.30 19.27
N GLY A 130 22.35 -1.98 18.97
CA GLY A 130 21.74 -0.71 19.31
C GLY A 130 21.71 -0.44 20.83
N ILE A 131 21.39 -1.45 21.64
CA ILE A 131 21.48 -1.39 23.11
C ILE A 131 22.92 -1.08 23.55
N ALA A 132 23.92 -1.77 23.00
CA ALA A 132 25.32 -1.60 23.34
C ALA A 132 25.80 -0.17 23.00
N PHE A 133 25.45 0.36 21.83
CA PHE A 133 25.73 1.73 21.44
C PHE A 133 25.05 2.74 22.37
N GLY A 134 23.78 2.55 22.69
CA GLY A 134 23.07 3.44 23.61
C GLY A 134 23.64 3.40 25.03
N LEU A 135 24.10 2.24 25.52
CA LEU A 135 24.81 2.12 26.79
C LEU A 135 26.17 2.84 26.76
N ALA A 136 26.92 2.71 25.66
CA ALA A 136 28.18 3.41 25.45
C ALA A 136 27.98 4.94 25.43
N ALA A 137 26.97 5.42 24.71
CA ALA A 137 26.59 6.83 24.68
C ALA A 137 26.19 7.34 26.08
N ALA A 138 25.36 6.58 26.81
CA ALA A 138 24.99 6.91 28.19
C ALA A 138 26.22 6.96 29.12
N ALA A 139 27.19 6.07 28.93
CA ALA A 139 28.43 6.07 29.68
C ALA A 139 29.29 7.31 29.35
N ALA A 140 29.44 7.65 28.07
CA ALA A 140 30.19 8.80 27.58
C ALA A 140 29.60 10.13 28.09
N VAL A 141 28.28 10.30 28.03
CA VAL A 141 27.59 11.49 28.56
C VAL A 141 27.82 11.61 30.07
N ASN A 142 27.67 10.51 30.83
CA ASN A 142 27.90 10.51 32.27
C ASN A 142 29.35 10.83 32.63
N MET A 143 30.33 10.36 31.86
CA MET A 143 31.75 10.67 32.06
C MET A 143 32.05 12.13 31.73
N SER A 144 31.51 12.66 30.63
CA SER A 144 31.68 14.05 30.20
C SER A 144 31.12 15.03 31.24
N VAL A 145 29.89 14.79 31.73
CA VAL A 145 29.28 15.61 32.80
C VAL A 145 30.11 15.58 34.08
N ARG A 146 30.75 14.45 34.39
CA ARG A 146 31.60 14.32 35.57
C ARG A 146 32.92 15.08 35.41
N TYR A 147 33.54 14.98 34.24
CA TYR A 147 34.77 15.68 33.88
C TYR A 147 34.57 17.20 33.94
N LEU A 148 33.50 17.71 33.31
CA LEU A 148 33.14 19.13 33.34
C LEU A 148 32.84 19.67 34.75
N ARG A 149 32.52 18.78 35.71
CA ARG A 149 32.31 19.13 37.13
C ARG A 149 33.59 19.00 37.99
N GLY A 150 34.76 18.77 37.37
CA GLY A 150 36.05 18.69 38.06
C GLY A 150 36.19 17.52 39.03
N ARG A 151 35.36 16.46 38.91
CA ARG A 151 35.39 15.34 39.86
C ARG A 151 36.43 14.29 39.44
N PRO A 152 37.31 13.84 40.35
CA PRO A 152 38.34 12.85 40.02
C PRO A 152 37.73 11.52 39.56
N ARG A 153 38.48 10.78 38.72
CA ARG A 153 38.12 9.45 38.23
C ARG A 153 38.02 8.49 39.41
N ARG A 154 36.94 7.69 39.52
CA ARG A 154 36.83 6.74 40.64
C ARG A 154 37.80 5.57 40.41
N PRO A 155 38.57 5.13 41.41
CA PRO A 155 39.43 3.96 41.30
C PRO A 155 38.63 2.67 41.01
N SER A 156 37.36 2.63 41.44
CA SER A 156 36.45 1.50 41.20
C SER A 156 35.48 1.70 40.03
N GLU A 157 35.78 2.60 39.08
CA GLU A 157 34.86 2.94 37.99
C GLU A 157 34.53 1.69 37.13
N LEU A 158 35.53 0.88 36.78
CA LEU A 158 35.33 -0.37 36.01
C LEU A 158 34.37 -1.33 36.72
N ARG A 159 34.54 -1.54 38.04
CA ARG A 159 33.64 -2.39 38.83
C ARG A 159 32.21 -1.84 38.87
N HIS A 160 32.06 -0.52 38.91
CA HIS A 160 30.74 0.11 38.88
C HIS A 160 30.06 -0.02 37.51
N ARG A 161 30.84 0.01 36.42
CA ARG A 161 30.34 -0.25 35.05
C ARG A 161 30.00 -1.71 34.83
N GLY A 162 30.81 -2.64 35.34
CA GLY A 162 30.49 -4.07 35.33
C GLY A 162 29.17 -4.36 36.05
N LYS A 163 28.92 -3.74 37.21
CA LYS A 163 27.63 -3.85 37.91
C LYS A 163 26.46 -3.26 37.09
N GLN A 164 26.67 -2.16 36.38
CA GLN A 164 25.64 -1.56 35.52
C GLN A 164 25.32 -2.45 34.32
N LEU A 165 26.35 -3.03 33.69
CA LEU A 165 26.20 -3.98 32.60
C LEU A 165 25.47 -5.24 33.06
N GLY A 166 25.84 -5.78 34.23
CA GLY A 166 25.12 -6.91 34.84
C GLY A 166 23.65 -6.60 35.15
N ALA A 167 23.35 -5.40 35.67
CA ALA A 167 21.97 -4.97 35.90
C ALA A 167 21.18 -4.80 34.58
N ALA A 168 21.81 -4.28 33.53
CA ALA A 168 21.21 -4.18 32.20
C ALA A 168 20.94 -5.57 31.60
N GLY A 169 21.89 -6.51 31.74
CA GLY A 169 21.71 -7.91 31.32
C GLY A 169 20.58 -8.61 32.08
N LEU A 170 20.45 -8.36 33.39
CA LEU A 170 19.33 -8.87 34.18
C LEU A 170 17.98 -8.29 33.73
N ALA A 171 17.94 -6.99 33.44
CA ALA A 171 16.74 -6.34 32.92
C ALA A 171 16.33 -6.90 31.55
N LEU A 172 17.30 -7.13 30.66
CA LEU A 172 17.06 -7.75 29.36
C LEU A 172 16.53 -9.17 29.54
N ALA A 173 17.14 -9.98 30.41
CA ALA A 173 16.66 -11.32 30.72
C ALA A 173 15.22 -11.30 31.27
N ALA A 174 14.88 -10.35 32.14
CA ALA A 174 13.53 -10.19 32.65
C ALA A 174 12.52 -9.82 31.54
N VAL A 175 12.89 -8.93 30.60
CA VAL A 175 12.06 -8.59 29.43
C VAL A 175 11.90 -9.80 28.51
N SER A 176 12.96 -10.58 28.27
CA SER A 176 12.89 -11.80 27.48
C SER A 176 11.99 -12.85 28.12
N VAL A 177 12.10 -13.07 29.43
CA VAL A 177 11.21 -13.96 30.18
C VAL A 177 9.77 -13.45 30.10
N TYR A 178 9.54 -12.15 30.26
CA TYR A 178 8.20 -11.57 30.11
C TYR A 178 7.65 -11.81 28.71
N GLY A 179 8.42 -11.59 27.65
CA GLY A 179 8.02 -11.87 26.27
C GLY A 179 7.66 -13.34 26.01
N ILE A 180 8.40 -14.27 26.61
CA ILE A 180 8.09 -15.72 26.53
C ILE A 180 6.77 -16.02 27.25
N VAL A 181 6.55 -15.41 28.42
CA VAL A 181 5.33 -15.62 29.22
C VAL A 181 4.11 -14.94 28.61
N SER A 182 4.30 -13.78 27.96
CA SER A 182 3.25 -13.01 27.29
C SER A 182 3.06 -13.38 25.82
N TYR A 183 3.70 -14.46 25.36
CA TYR A 183 3.49 -14.99 24.02
C TYR A 183 2.09 -15.59 23.95
N ASN A 184 1.25 -15.05 23.06
CA ASN A 184 -0.09 -15.56 22.82
C ASN A 184 0.00 -16.72 21.82
N PRO A 185 -0.32 -17.98 22.17
CA PRO A 185 -0.28 -19.08 21.22
C PRO A 185 -1.38 -19.03 20.15
N ASP A 186 -2.45 -18.26 20.38
CA ASP A 186 -3.59 -18.12 19.47
C ASP A 186 -3.48 -16.90 18.55
N TRP A 187 -2.33 -16.20 18.53
CA TRP A 187 -2.09 -14.99 17.74
C TRP A 187 -2.46 -15.09 16.25
N VAL A 188 -2.33 -16.29 15.66
CA VAL A 188 -2.71 -16.55 14.27
C VAL A 188 -4.23 -16.51 14.09
N ARG A 189 -5.00 -16.99 15.07
CA ARG A 189 -6.47 -17.02 15.02
C ARG A 189 -7.09 -15.64 15.14
N GLU A 190 -6.40 -14.74 15.83
CA GLU A 190 -6.83 -13.35 16.06
C GLU A 190 -6.31 -12.38 14.98
N SER A 191 -5.70 -12.95 13.92
CA SER A 191 -5.13 -12.17 12.83
C SER A 191 -6.21 -11.42 12.03
N ARG A 192 -5.82 -10.26 11.51
CA ARG A 192 -6.70 -9.37 10.75
C ARG A 192 -6.17 -9.23 9.34
N LEU A 193 -7.06 -9.40 8.38
CA LEU A 193 -6.78 -9.07 6.99
C LEU A 193 -7.41 -7.74 6.66
N THR A 194 -6.76 -7.02 5.76
CA THR A 194 -7.25 -5.75 5.20
C THR A 194 -7.28 -5.83 3.66
N GLY A 195 -7.96 -4.89 3.00
CA GLY A 195 -8.01 -4.82 1.53
C GLY A 195 -8.76 -6.00 0.88
N SER A 196 -8.34 -6.37 -0.34
CA SER A 196 -8.90 -7.50 -1.08
C SER A 196 -8.61 -8.85 -0.43
N LEU A 197 -7.54 -8.95 0.36
CA LEU A 197 -7.22 -10.14 1.15
C LEU A 197 -8.29 -10.38 2.25
N ALA A 198 -8.85 -9.31 2.83
CA ALA A 198 -10.00 -9.40 3.74
C ALA A 198 -11.27 -9.85 3.02
N ALA A 199 -11.52 -9.30 1.83
CA ALA A 199 -12.65 -9.69 1.01
C ALA A 199 -12.55 -11.15 0.54
N ALA A 200 -11.35 -11.61 0.19
CA ALA A 200 -11.07 -12.99 -0.20
C ALA A 200 -11.40 -14.03 0.91
N GLN A 201 -11.20 -13.68 2.19
CA GLN A 201 -11.60 -14.53 3.32
C GLN A 201 -13.12 -14.57 3.53
N LEU A 202 -13.83 -13.48 3.23
CA LEU A 202 -15.29 -13.41 3.32
C LEU A 202 -15.97 -14.20 2.19
N PHE A 203 -15.25 -14.41 1.08
CA PHE A 203 -15.79 -14.99 -0.15
C PHE A 203 -14.87 -16.09 -0.76
N PRO A 204 -14.55 -17.17 -0.01
CA PRO A 204 -13.51 -18.14 -0.38
C PRO A 204 -13.84 -18.95 -1.65
N GLU A 205 -15.12 -19.30 -1.87
CA GLU A 205 -15.55 -20.07 -3.05
C GLU A 205 -15.40 -19.26 -4.34
N GLN A 206 -15.65 -17.95 -4.28
CA GLN A 206 -15.60 -17.04 -5.43
C GLN A 206 -14.16 -16.75 -5.87
N LEU A 207 -13.23 -16.69 -4.92
CA LEU A 207 -11.79 -16.60 -5.18
C LEU A 207 -11.27 -17.85 -5.93
N SER A 208 -11.73 -19.05 -5.55
CA SER A 208 -11.33 -20.31 -6.21
C SER A 208 -11.80 -20.40 -7.66
N GLN A 209 -12.97 -19.84 -7.98
CA GLN A 209 -13.50 -19.76 -9.34
C GLN A 209 -12.72 -18.72 -10.16
N TYR A 210 -12.37 -17.60 -9.55
CA TYR A 210 -11.58 -16.55 -10.19
C TYR A 210 -10.17 -17.00 -10.58
N TYR A 211 -9.47 -17.74 -9.69
CA TYR A 211 -8.16 -18.30 -10.00
C TYR A 211 -8.23 -19.47 -10.98
N SER A 212 -9.27 -20.31 -10.92
CA SER A 212 -9.44 -21.43 -11.87
C SER A 212 -9.85 -20.98 -13.28
N GLN A 213 -10.39 -19.77 -13.43
CA GLN A 213 -10.78 -19.19 -14.72
C GLN A 213 -9.73 -18.23 -15.33
N ARG A 214 -8.60 -17.95 -14.66
CA ARG A 214 -7.69 -16.85 -15.04
C ARG A 214 -6.59 -17.22 -16.06
N SER A 215 -7.05 -17.43 -17.28
CA SER A 215 -6.30 -17.23 -18.53
C SER A 215 -5.80 -15.78 -18.75
N LYS A 216 -6.11 -14.80 -17.88
CA LYS A 216 -5.74 -13.38 -18.05
C LYS A 216 -4.22 -13.08 -17.97
N ALA A 217 -3.37 -13.99 -17.48
CA ALA A 217 -1.91 -13.84 -17.57
C ALA A 217 -1.40 -13.82 -19.03
N LEU A 218 -2.16 -14.38 -19.97
CA LEU A 218 -1.85 -14.37 -21.40
C LEU A 218 -2.20 -13.02 -22.08
N ASP A 219 -3.16 -12.25 -21.55
CA ASP A 219 -3.52 -10.92 -22.08
C ASP A 219 -2.42 -9.88 -21.82
N VAL A 220 -1.70 -10.00 -20.70
CA VAL A 220 -0.52 -9.17 -20.40
C VAL A 220 0.59 -9.44 -21.41
N LEU A 221 0.80 -10.70 -21.81
CA LEU A 221 1.75 -11.05 -22.85
C LEU A 221 1.32 -10.52 -24.23
N GLY A 222 0.02 -10.55 -24.55
CA GLY A 222 -0.53 -9.94 -25.77
C GLY A 222 -0.30 -8.42 -25.83
N SER A 223 -0.44 -7.74 -24.70
CA SER A 223 -0.19 -6.29 -24.57
C SER A 223 1.29 -5.94 -24.75
N VAL A 224 2.21 -6.74 -24.19
CA VAL A 224 3.66 -6.56 -24.37
C VAL A 224 4.08 -6.80 -25.82
N VAL A 225 3.50 -7.79 -26.50
CA VAL A 225 3.75 -8.05 -27.94
C VAL A 225 3.20 -6.91 -28.80
N GLY A 226 2.02 -6.38 -28.48
CA GLY A 226 1.45 -5.20 -29.16
C GLY A 226 2.31 -3.95 -29.01
N ILE A 227 2.87 -3.72 -27.81
CA ILE A 227 3.79 -2.61 -27.53
C ILE A 227 5.09 -2.75 -28.32
N GLN A 228 5.65 -3.96 -28.42
CA GLN A 228 6.86 -4.21 -29.19
C GLN A 228 6.63 -4.01 -30.70
N ALA A 229 5.45 -4.38 -31.21
CA ALA A 229 5.05 -4.13 -32.59
C ALA A 229 4.85 -2.62 -32.88
N GLU A 230 4.24 -1.88 -31.94
CA GLU A 230 4.09 -0.43 -32.05
C GLU A 230 5.45 0.29 -32.04
N LEU A 231 6.35 -0.09 -31.12
CA LEU A 231 7.72 0.44 -31.06
C LEU A 231 8.50 0.16 -32.35
N GLN A 232 8.33 -1.02 -32.96
CA GLN A 232 8.91 -1.33 -34.26
C GLN A 232 8.31 -0.45 -35.37
N SER A 233 6.99 -0.23 -35.37
CA SER A 233 6.33 0.62 -36.37
C SER A 233 6.75 2.10 -36.29
N GLN A 234 6.98 2.63 -35.08
CA GLN A 234 7.40 4.03 -34.89
C GLN A 234 8.85 4.29 -35.27
N VAL A 235 9.72 3.26 -35.22
CA VAL A 235 11.11 3.35 -35.67
C VAL A 235 11.20 3.35 -37.20
N GLU A 236 10.25 2.70 -37.88
CA GLU A 236 10.26 2.58 -39.34
C GLU A 236 9.67 3.80 -40.07
N ASP A 237 8.82 4.61 -39.42
CA ASP A 237 8.12 5.71 -40.11
C ASP A 237 8.37 7.12 -39.52
N SER A 238 9.53 7.66 -39.86
CA SER A 238 9.94 9.06 -39.55
C SER A 238 9.09 10.16 -40.22
N GLN A 239 8.06 9.79 -41.02
CA GLN A 239 7.11 10.72 -41.64
C GLN A 239 5.77 10.81 -40.90
N THR A 240 5.55 10.02 -39.84
CA THR A 240 4.28 10.00 -39.12
C THR A 240 4.03 11.33 -38.40
N PRO A 241 2.91 12.04 -38.69
CA PRO A 241 2.55 13.25 -37.96
C PRO A 241 2.39 12.95 -36.48
N GLN A 242 2.89 13.84 -35.62
CA GLN A 242 2.68 13.74 -34.18
C GLN A 242 1.17 13.74 -33.86
N PRO A 243 0.68 12.80 -33.03
CA PRO A 243 -0.73 12.75 -32.68
C PRO A 243 -1.14 14.04 -31.97
N ALA A 244 -2.33 14.56 -32.30
CA ALA A 244 -2.88 15.76 -31.66
C ALA A 244 -3.43 15.46 -30.25
N LEU A 245 -3.73 14.20 -29.98
CA LEU A 245 -4.23 13.68 -28.71
C LEU A 245 -3.82 12.21 -28.58
N GLN A 246 -3.22 11.83 -27.47
CA GLN A 246 -2.88 10.45 -27.14
C GLN A 246 -3.70 9.96 -25.95
N ILE A 247 -4.57 8.97 -26.20
CA ILE A 247 -5.47 8.41 -25.20
C ILE A 247 -5.00 7.01 -24.80
N MET A 248 -4.87 6.77 -23.51
CA MET A 248 -4.65 5.43 -22.95
C MET A 248 -5.98 4.85 -22.48
N TYR A 249 -6.33 3.66 -22.96
CA TYR A 249 -7.48 2.91 -22.47
C TYR A 249 -7.02 1.83 -21.49
N ILE A 250 -7.65 1.79 -20.31
CA ILE A 250 -7.44 0.76 -19.29
C ILE A 250 -8.80 0.25 -18.79
N SER A 251 -8.83 -0.98 -18.29
CA SER A 251 -10.01 -1.66 -17.77
C SER A 251 -9.58 -2.75 -16.79
N ASP A 252 -10.52 -3.32 -16.05
CA ASP A 252 -10.35 -4.57 -15.29
C ASP A 252 -9.19 -4.48 -14.28
N MET A 253 -9.06 -3.32 -13.62
CA MET A 253 -7.93 -3.04 -12.74
C MET A 253 -7.86 -4.01 -11.56
N HIS A 254 -9.02 -4.42 -11.01
CA HIS A 254 -9.21 -5.40 -9.94
C HIS A 254 -8.14 -5.34 -8.85
N LEU A 255 -7.85 -4.14 -8.38
CA LEU A 255 -6.87 -3.88 -7.32
C LEU A 255 -5.47 -4.44 -7.61
N ALA A 256 -5.12 -4.73 -8.87
CA ALA A 256 -3.86 -5.34 -9.26
C ALA A 256 -2.63 -4.43 -9.06
N ALA A 257 -2.77 -3.32 -8.33
CA ALA A 257 -1.72 -2.35 -8.02
C ALA A 257 -0.95 -1.84 -9.25
N ASN A 258 -1.58 -1.79 -10.44
CA ASN A 258 -0.92 -1.47 -11.71
C ASN A 258 -0.74 0.04 -11.96
N TYR A 259 -1.17 0.93 -11.05
CA TYR A 259 -1.06 2.37 -11.29
C TYR A 259 0.38 2.90 -11.46
N PRO A 260 1.42 2.37 -10.78
CA PRO A 260 2.81 2.73 -11.11
C PRO A 260 3.21 2.37 -12.55
N LEU A 261 2.73 1.23 -13.07
CA LEU A 261 2.95 0.84 -14.46
C LEU A 261 2.18 1.74 -15.43
N VAL A 262 0.93 2.07 -15.11
CA VAL A 262 0.13 3.07 -15.84
C VAL A 262 0.86 4.42 -15.87
N ALA A 263 1.43 4.86 -14.75
CA ALA A 263 2.22 6.09 -14.68
C ALA A 263 3.42 6.05 -15.63
N GLN A 264 4.16 4.94 -15.63
CA GLN A 264 5.32 4.75 -16.50
C GLN A 264 4.94 4.79 -17.97
N TYR A 265 3.86 4.12 -18.37
CA TYR A 265 3.38 4.15 -19.75
C TYR A 265 2.84 5.52 -20.13
N ALA A 266 2.06 6.17 -19.25
CA ALA A 266 1.53 7.51 -19.51
C ALA A 266 2.67 8.52 -19.74
N ALA A 267 3.75 8.44 -18.96
CA ALA A 267 4.92 9.28 -19.14
C ALA A 267 5.71 8.93 -20.41
N THR A 268 5.94 7.64 -20.68
CA THR A 268 6.74 7.16 -21.83
C THR A 268 6.09 7.54 -23.16
N TYR A 269 4.77 7.39 -23.24
CA TYR A 269 3.99 7.66 -24.45
C TYR A 269 3.36 9.04 -24.47
N ALA A 270 3.73 9.93 -23.53
CA ALA A 270 3.18 11.29 -23.45
C ALA A 270 1.63 11.32 -23.53
N VAL A 271 0.97 10.43 -22.80
CA VAL A 271 -0.49 10.31 -22.78
C VAL A 271 -1.12 11.58 -22.24
N ASP A 272 -2.08 12.11 -22.99
CA ASP A 272 -2.82 13.32 -22.65
C ASP A 272 -4.07 13.02 -21.79
N LEU A 273 -4.66 11.83 -21.96
CA LEU A 273 -5.89 11.41 -21.32
C LEU A 273 -5.89 9.91 -21.05
N ILE A 274 -6.27 9.51 -19.85
CA ILE A 274 -6.58 8.11 -19.54
C ILE A 274 -8.10 7.94 -19.56
N ILE A 275 -8.59 6.89 -20.24
CA ILE A 275 -9.96 6.43 -20.13
C ILE A 275 -9.94 5.07 -19.44
N ASN A 276 -10.51 5.04 -18.25
CA ASN A 276 -10.60 3.85 -17.42
C ASN A 276 -12.05 3.36 -17.38
N THR A 277 -12.29 2.17 -17.93
CA THR A 277 -13.63 1.57 -18.01
C THR A 277 -14.04 0.77 -16.76
N GLY A 278 -13.29 0.92 -15.67
CA GLY A 278 -13.69 0.49 -14.34
C GLY A 278 -13.17 -0.88 -13.97
N ASP A 279 -13.94 -1.50 -13.09
CA ASP A 279 -13.57 -2.66 -12.28
C ASP A 279 -12.33 -2.36 -11.44
N GLU A 280 -12.36 -1.25 -10.68
CA GLU A 280 -11.29 -0.90 -9.73
C GLU A 280 -11.21 -1.92 -8.60
N GLY A 281 -12.38 -2.25 -8.05
CA GLY A 281 -12.55 -3.25 -7.00
C GLY A 281 -12.69 -4.67 -7.54
N ALA A 282 -12.61 -5.65 -6.64
CA ALA A 282 -12.97 -7.03 -6.98
C ALA A 282 -14.42 -7.34 -6.63
N PHE A 283 -15.01 -6.68 -5.63
CA PHE A 283 -16.35 -6.99 -5.13
C PHE A 283 -17.26 -5.77 -5.01
N GLY A 284 -16.70 -4.56 -5.02
CA GLY A 284 -17.44 -3.29 -5.03
C GLY A 284 -17.49 -2.51 -3.72
N PRO A 285 -17.23 -3.05 -2.51
CA PRO A 285 -17.13 -2.22 -1.32
C PRO A 285 -15.96 -1.23 -1.34
N ALA A 286 -16.20 -0.02 -0.83
CA ALA A 286 -15.19 1.04 -0.77
C ALA A 286 -13.91 0.68 0.02
N PHE A 287 -13.99 -0.23 1.00
CA PHE A 287 -12.83 -0.63 1.81
C PHE A 287 -11.78 -1.40 1.00
N GLU A 288 -12.14 -1.92 -0.17
CA GLU A 288 -11.20 -2.59 -1.07
C GLU A 288 -10.19 -1.61 -1.68
N LEU A 289 -10.58 -0.35 -1.87
CA LEU A 289 -9.71 0.71 -2.38
C LEU A 289 -8.81 1.23 -1.26
N THR A 290 -7.73 0.50 -1.00
CA THR A 290 -6.79 0.79 0.09
C THR A 290 -6.13 2.17 -0.07
N PRO A 291 -5.63 2.78 1.01
CA PRO A 291 -4.93 4.07 0.93
C PRO A 291 -3.78 4.07 -0.09
N GLY A 292 -2.95 3.02 -0.11
CA GLY A 292 -1.84 2.90 -1.07
C GLY A 292 -2.29 2.82 -2.52
N TYR A 293 -3.39 2.11 -2.80
CA TYR A 293 -3.98 2.06 -4.13
C TYR A 293 -4.47 3.43 -4.58
N LEU A 294 -5.20 4.12 -3.70
CA LEU A 294 -5.71 5.47 -3.95
C LEU A 294 -4.56 6.48 -4.11
N ASP A 295 -3.46 6.35 -3.38
CA ASP A 295 -2.29 7.21 -3.51
C ASP A 295 -1.58 7.00 -4.85
N ALA A 296 -1.44 5.76 -5.31
CA ALA A 296 -0.89 5.46 -6.63
C ALA A 296 -1.77 6.04 -7.76
N LEU A 297 -3.09 5.88 -7.66
CA LEU A 297 -4.04 6.49 -8.60
C LEU A 297 -3.97 8.03 -8.58
N ARG A 298 -3.89 8.66 -7.40
CA ARG A 298 -3.68 10.12 -7.26
C ARG A 298 -2.38 10.58 -7.91
N ALA A 299 -1.30 9.81 -7.77
CA ALA A 299 -0.01 10.15 -8.37
C ALA A 299 -0.10 10.18 -9.91
N VAL A 300 -0.77 9.20 -10.52
CA VAL A 300 -1.03 9.19 -11.98
C VAL A 300 -1.88 10.38 -12.39
N THR A 301 -3.01 10.58 -11.70
CA THR A 301 -4.03 11.57 -12.08
C THR A 301 -3.64 13.01 -11.79
N ALA A 302 -2.59 13.23 -11.00
CA ALA A 302 -1.95 14.52 -10.83
C ALA A 302 -1.21 15.00 -12.09
N GLU A 303 -0.68 14.06 -12.90
CA GLU A 303 0.05 14.38 -14.14
C GLU A 303 -0.84 14.21 -15.39
N THR A 304 -1.65 13.14 -15.43
CA THR A 304 -2.48 12.79 -16.59
C THR A 304 -3.96 12.65 -16.18
N PRO A 305 -4.87 13.51 -16.67
CA PRO A 305 -6.28 13.44 -16.28
C PRO A 305 -6.92 12.12 -16.71
N MET A 306 -7.89 11.66 -15.91
CA MET A 306 -8.59 10.40 -16.14
C MET A 306 -10.09 10.62 -16.27
N LEU A 307 -10.69 10.02 -17.30
CA LEU A 307 -12.12 9.75 -17.34
C LEU A 307 -12.32 8.34 -16.81
N TRP A 308 -13.21 8.19 -15.83
CA TRP A 308 -13.49 6.90 -15.21
C TRP A 308 -14.96 6.55 -15.33
N ILE A 309 -15.25 5.27 -15.55
CA ILE A 309 -16.59 4.71 -15.53
C ILE A 309 -16.68 3.49 -14.65
N ALA A 310 -17.79 3.34 -13.94
CA ALA A 310 -18.01 2.18 -13.09
C ALA A 310 -18.30 0.94 -13.95
N GLY A 311 -17.46 -0.09 -13.79
CA GLY A 311 -17.68 -1.42 -14.35
C GLY A 311 -18.68 -2.23 -13.52
N ASN A 312 -18.83 -3.53 -13.78
CA ASN A 312 -19.75 -4.38 -13.01
C ASN A 312 -19.18 -4.78 -11.64
N HIS A 313 -17.89 -4.65 -11.38
CA HIS A 313 -17.30 -4.86 -10.05
C HIS A 313 -17.31 -3.57 -9.20
N ASP A 314 -17.67 -2.43 -9.80
CA ASP A 314 -17.75 -1.17 -9.10
C ASP A 314 -19.17 -0.88 -8.63
N SER A 315 -19.31 -0.70 -7.32
CA SER A 315 -20.57 -0.31 -6.70
C SER A 315 -20.74 1.22 -6.68
N PRO A 316 -21.93 1.74 -6.31
CA PRO A 316 -22.10 3.15 -5.99
C PRO A 316 -21.14 3.69 -4.91
N ASP A 317 -20.61 2.83 -4.03
CA ASP A 317 -19.60 3.21 -3.05
C ASP A 317 -18.23 3.43 -3.69
N THR A 318 -17.82 2.54 -4.62
CA THR A 318 -16.61 2.74 -5.44
C THR A 318 -16.69 4.06 -6.19
N GLU A 319 -17.82 4.29 -6.87
CA GLU A 319 -18.07 5.54 -7.60
C GLU A 319 -17.93 6.78 -6.70
N ARG A 320 -18.45 6.69 -5.45
CA ARG A 320 -18.32 7.78 -4.48
C ARG A 320 -16.87 8.04 -4.10
N VAL A 321 -16.06 6.99 -3.93
CA VAL A 321 -14.61 7.12 -3.67
C VAL A 321 -13.91 7.75 -4.88
N MET A 322 -14.16 7.26 -6.09
CA MET A 322 -13.54 7.76 -7.31
C MET A 322 -13.82 9.26 -7.54
N ARG A 323 -15.03 9.73 -7.22
CA ARG A 323 -15.36 11.17 -7.27
C ARG A 323 -14.53 12.05 -6.32
N THR A 324 -13.90 11.48 -5.29
CA THR A 324 -13.06 12.25 -4.35
C THR A 324 -11.63 12.43 -4.83
N ILE A 325 -11.23 11.78 -5.92
CA ILE A 325 -9.85 11.73 -6.39
C ILE A 325 -9.59 12.91 -7.33
N PRO A 326 -8.66 13.82 -7.00
CA PRO A 326 -8.27 14.90 -7.90
C PRO A 326 -7.76 14.35 -9.24
N GLY A 327 -8.18 14.96 -10.35
CA GLY A 327 -7.78 14.52 -11.70
C GLY A 327 -8.63 13.39 -12.28
N VAL A 328 -9.55 12.78 -11.50
CA VAL A 328 -10.55 11.83 -12.00
C VAL A 328 -11.87 12.54 -12.29
N THR A 329 -12.40 12.34 -13.49
CA THR A 329 -13.76 12.71 -13.88
C THR A 329 -14.59 11.45 -14.05
N VAL A 330 -15.52 11.22 -13.12
CA VAL A 330 -16.47 10.11 -13.19
C VAL A 330 -17.56 10.42 -14.23
N LEU A 331 -17.68 9.58 -15.26
CA LEU A 331 -18.70 9.70 -16.28
C LEU A 331 -19.95 8.90 -15.89
N GLY A 332 -21.07 9.60 -15.77
CA GLY A 332 -22.36 9.01 -15.45
C GLY A 332 -22.57 8.83 -13.95
N SER A 333 -23.61 8.06 -13.61
CA SER A 333 -23.90 7.69 -12.22
C SER A 333 -24.47 6.30 -12.13
N LYS A 334 -24.16 5.58 -11.06
CA LYS A 334 -24.79 4.34 -10.63
C LYS A 334 -25.40 4.53 -9.25
N THR A 335 -26.68 4.23 -9.09
CA THR A 335 -27.41 4.39 -7.83
C THR A 335 -28.18 3.13 -7.47
N THR A 336 -28.12 2.73 -6.20
CA THR A 336 -28.90 1.59 -5.68
C THR A 336 -30.39 1.91 -5.67
N THR A 337 -31.20 0.95 -6.10
CA THR A 337 -32.66 0.95 -6.01
C THR A 337 -33.13 -0.20 -5.11
N ALA A 338 -34.44 -0.35 -4.91
CA ALA A 338 -34.99 -1.43 -4.09
C ALA A 338 -34.68 -2.82 -4.67
N ASP A 339 -34.66 -2.93 -6.00
CA ASP A 339 -34.56 -4.21 -6.71
C ASP A 339 -33.28 -4.34 -7.56
N GLY A 340 -32.37 -3.36 -7.49
CA GLY A 340 -31.15 -3.36 -8.31
C GLY A 340 -30.43 -2.02 -8.36
N PHE A 341 -30.09 -1.59 -9.57
CA PHE A 341 -29.33 -0.36 -9.82
C PHE A 341 -29.87 0.40 -11.02
N ASP A 342 -29.90 1.73 -10.88
CA ASP A 342 -30.15 2.67 -11.97
C ASP A 342 -28.83 3.28 -12.42
N VAL A 343 -28.65 3.40 -13.74
CA VAL A 343 -27.49 4.05 -14.35
C VAL A 343 -27.88 5.23 -15.23
N THR A 344 -27.06 6.28 -15.22
CA THR A 344 -27.21 7.43 -16.14
C THR A 344 -25.92 7.68 -16.90
N ALA A 345 -26.06 8.10 -18.16
CA ALA A 345 -24.92 8.47 -18.97
C ALA A 345 -24.37 9.84 -18.58
N GLY A 346 -23.04 9.96 -18.52
CA GLY A 346 -22.32 11.21 -18.40
C GLY A 346 -21.73 11.63 -19.73
N LEU A 347 -21.56 12.94 -19.91
CA LEU A 347 -20.91 13.52 -21.07
C LEU A 347 -19.87 14.53 -20.62
N VAL A 348 -18.76 14.59 -21.35
CA VAL A 348 -17.74 15.61 -21.18
C VAL A 348 -17.23 16.06 -22.54
N ASP A 349 -17.07 17.37 -22.69
CA ASP A 349 -16.37 17.96 -23.82
C ASP A 349 -14.93 18.28 -23.38
N ALA A 350 -13.99 17.48 -23.87
CA ALA A 350 -12.57 17.56 -23.51
C ALA A 350 -11.70 17.28 -24.73
N PHE A 351 -10.58 18.00 -24.85
CA PHE A 351 -9.62 17.80 -25.95
C PHE A 351 -10.21 17.92 -27.37
N GLY A 352 -11.33 18.63 -27.53
CA GLY A 352 -12.04 18.74 -28.82
C GLY A 352 -12.89 17.52 -29.17
N LEU A 353 -13.06 16.59 -28.24
CA LEU A 353 -13.95 15.43 -28.33
C LEU A 353 -15.15 15.61 -27.40
N THR A 354 -16.31 15.13 -27.84
CA THR A 354 -17.45 14.85 -26.96
C THR A 354 -17.37 13.38 -26.57
N ILE A 355 -17.11 13.11 -25.31
CA ILE A 355 -16.97 11.75 -24.77
C ILE A 355 -18.19 11.47 -23.91
N ALA A 356 -18.89 10.39 -24.25
CA ALA A 356 -20.03 9.90 -23.49
C ALA A 356 -19.66 8.59 -22.82
N GLY A 357 -20.18 8.39 -21.62
CA GLY A 357 -19.95 7.18 -20.85
C GLY A 357 -21.22 6.73 -20.14
N LEU A 358 -21.46 5.43 -20.14
CA LEU A 358 -22.53 4.78 -19.39
C LEU A 358 -21.94 3.68 -18.49
N PRO A 359 -22.11 3.77 -17.15
CA PRO A 359 -21.73 2.68 -16.25
C PRO A 359 -22.40 1.35 -16.60
N ASP A 360 -21.74 0.22 -16.31
CA ASP A 360 -22.41 -1.08 -16.41
C ASP A 360 -23.56 -1.12 -15.39
N PRO A 361 -24.81 -1.43 -15.79
CA PRO A 361 -25.94 -1.48 -14.87
C PRO A 361 -25.79 -2.53 -13.77
N ARG A 362 -24.89 -3.51 -13.94
CA ARG A 362 -24.66 -4.58 -12.98
C ARG A 362 -23.77 -4.15 -11.82
N VAL A 363 -23.88 -4.90 -10.73
CA VAL A 363 -22.91 -4.90 -9.64
C VAL A 363 -22.67 -6.36 -9.25
N TYR A 364 -21.42 -6.75 -9.09
CA TYR A 364 -21.03 -8.09 -8.68
C TYR A 364 -21.69 -8.45 -7.35
N GLY A 365 -22.34 -9.62 -7.29
CA GLY A 365 -23.13 -10.04 -6.13
C GLY A 365 -24.44 -9.26 -5.93
N GLY A 366 -24.86 -8.44 -6.91
CA GLY A 366 -26.12 -7.71 -6.90
C GLY A 366 -27.36 -8.61 -6.98
N PRO A 367 -28.55 -8.09 -6.66
CA PRO A 367 -29.78 -8.86 -6.70
C PRO A 367 -30.21 -9.20 -8.13
N GLY A 368 -30.81 -10.38 -8.30
CA GLY A 368 -31.51 -10.77 -9.52
C GLY A 368 -30.64 -10.67 -10.77
N GLU A 369 -31.13 -9.96 -11.79
CA GLU A 369 -30.44 -9.78 -13.07
C GLU A 369 -29.17 -8.92 -12.97
N TYR A 370 -29.06 -8.09 -11.93
CA TYR A 370 -27.95 -7.15 -11.76
C TYR A 370 -26.67 -7.80 -11.24
N GLY A 371 -26.76 -9.01 -10.67
CA GLY A 371 -25.61 -9.84 -10.29
C GLY A 371 -25.42 -11.07 -11.19
N ALA A 372 -26.13 -11.15 -12.32
CA ALA A 372 -26.08 -12.31 -13.19
C ALA A 372 -24.88 -12.29 -14.16
N ASP A 373 -24.33 -13.47 -14.43
CA ASP A 373 -23.27 -13.69 -15.42
C ASP A 373 -23.78 -14.33 -16.73
N ALA A 374 -25.04 -14.78 -16.75
CA ALA A 374 -25.63 -15.39 -17.94
C ALA A 374 -25.81 -14.35 -19.05
N ALA A 375 -25.15 -14.55 -20.19
CA ALA A 375 -25.14 -13.61 -21.32
C ALA A 375 -26.56 -13.18 -21.76
N SER A 376 -27.54 -14.09 -21.75
CA SER A 376 -28.93 -13.78 -22.12
C SER A 376 -29.59 -12.74 -21.21
N VAL A 377 -29.21 -12.71 -19.93
CA VAL A 377 -29.68 -11.72 -18.93
C VAL A 377 -28.87 -10.43 -19.08
N VAL A 378 -27.54 -10.55 -19.13
CA VAL A 378 -26.60 -9.43 -19.19
C VAL A 378 -26.82 -8.57 -20.42
N GLU A 379 -26.90 -9.16 -21.61
CA GLU A 379 -27.09 -8.43 -22.87
C GLU A 379 -28.41 -7.66 -22.88
N SER A 380 -29.47 -8.27 -22.34
CA SER A 380 -30.80 -7.64 -22.26
C SER A 380 -30.79 -6.43 -21.33
N LEU A 381 -30.11 -6.56 -20.18
CA LEU A 381 -29.95 -5.49 -19.21
C LEU A 381 -29.10 -4.33 -19.76
N GLN A 382 -27.92 -4.63 -20.33
CA GLN A 382 -27.05 -3.62 -20.93
C GLN A 382 -27.72 -2.91 -22.10
N ARG A 383 -28.47 -3.63 -22.94
CA ARG A 383 -29.23 -3.02 -24.05
C ARG A 383 -30.31 -2.07 -23.55
N ARG A 384 -31.04 -2.41 -22.49
CA ARG A 384 -32.03 -1.50 -21.86
C ARG A 384 -31.34 -0.25 -21.34
N ALA A 385 -30.23 -0.39 -20.61
CA ALA A 385 -29.48 0.75 -20.09
C ALA A 385 -29.02 1.71 -21.20
N VAL A 386 -28.47 1.17 -22.31
CA VAL A 386 -28.07 1.99 -23.47
C VAL A 386 -29.27 2.69 -24.11
N GLN A 387 -30.39 1.98 -24.28
CA GLN A 387 -31.62 2.57 -24.84
C GLN A 387 -32.16 3.70 -23.96
N GLU A 388 -32.17 3.54 -22.64
CA GLU A 388 -32.60 4.57 -21.70
C GLU A 388 -31.65 5.77 -21.68
N ALA A 389 -30.34 5.52 -21.70
CA ALA A 389 -29.32 6.56 -21.79
C ALA A 389 -29.44 7.39 -23.08
N SER A 390 -29.71 6.75 -24.22
CA SER A 390 -29.88 7.43 -25.51
C SER A 390 -31.09 8.35 -25.56
N ARG A 391 -32.15 8.05 -24.79
CA ARG A 391 -33.34 8.93 -24.65
C ARG A 391 -33.02 10.18 -23.82
N TRP A 392 -32.05 10.09 -22.93
CA TRP A 392 -31.60 11.19 -22.08
C TRP A 392 -30.76 12.22 -22.84
N THR A 393 -29.85 11.76 -23.71
CA THR A 393 -28.98 12.65 -24.52
C THR A 393 -29.75 13.49 -25.54
N THR A 394 -30.92 13.03 -26.01
CA THR A 394 -31.75 13.83 -26.93
C THR A 394 -32.44 15.03 -26.25
N ARG A 395 -32.48 15.11 -24.92
CA ARG A 395 -33.32 16.06 -24.17
C ARG A 395 -32.59 17.23 -23.50
N ARG A 396 -31.25 17.26 -23.42
CA ARG A 396 -30.49 18.32 -22.75
C ARG A 396 -29.55 19.08 -23.70
N ARG A 397 -29.48 20.41 -23.58
CA ARG A 397 -28.42 21.23 -24.19
C ARG A 397 -27.12 21.09 -23.39
N TRP A 398 -26.01 20.95 -24.10
CA TRP A 398 -24.64 20.69 -23.66
C TRP A 398 -24.13 21.69 -22.61
N PRO A 399 -23.47 21.22 -21.53
CA PRO A 399 -22.69 22.09 -20.64
C PRO A 399 -21.43 22.64 -21.37
N PRO A 400 -20.86 23.77 -20.91
CA PRO A 400 -19.65 24.33 -21.52
C PRO A 400 -18.43 23.41 -21.32
N PRO A 401 -17.46 23.41 -22.28
CA PRO A 401 -16.28 22.54 -22.24
C PRO A 401 -15.38 22.82 -21.02
N LEU A 402 -14.66 21.79 -20.58
CA LEU A 402 -13.66 21.92 -19.52
C LEU A 402 -12.51 22.85 -19.94
N PRO A 403 -11.90 23.59 -19.00
CA PRO A 403 -10.73 24.41 -19.28
C PRO A 403 -9.57 23.54 -19.79
N ARG A 404 -8.93 23.98 -20.87
CA ARG A 404 -7.76 23.29 -21.43
C ARG A 404 -6.64 23.22 -20.39
N ALA A 405 -6.05 22.03 -20.21
CA ALA A 405 -4.80 21.90 -19.48
C ALA A 405 -3.72 22.78 -20.13
N PRO A 406 -2.86 23.45 -19.35
CA PRO A 406 -1.77 24.26 -19.89
C PRO A 406 -0.85 23.37 -20.72
N ARG A 407 -0.67 23.73 -22.00
CA ARG A 407 0.29 23.05 -22.89
C ARG A 407 1.66 23.03 -22.23
N ARG A 408 2.17 21.85 -21.88
CA ARG A 408 3.59 21.64 -21.60
C ARG A 408 4.35 21.98 -22.87
N THR A 409 5.03 23.13 -22.89
CA THR A 409 6.10 23.39 -23.85
C THR A 409 7.20 22.37 -23.60
N VAL A 410 7.17 21.27 -24.34
CA VAL A 410 8.31 20.36 -24.43
C VAL A 410 9.45 21.18 -25.03
N ALA A 411 10.44 21.48 -24.20
CA ALA A 411 11.65 22.15 -24.65
C ALA A 411 12.30 21.28 -25.72
N ARG A 412 12.37 21.79 -26.95
CA ARG A 412 13.11 21.16 -28.05
C ARG A 412 14.52 20.82 -27.54
N PRO A 413 15.02 19.59 -27.74
CA PRO A 413 16.42 19.29 -27.51
C PRO A 413 17.23 20.22 -28.40
N ARG A 414 18.11 21.04 -27.80
CA ARG A 414 19.12 21.78 -28.57
C ARG A 414 19.97 20.73 -29.27
N THR A 415 19.88 20.69 -30.59
CA THR A 415 20.79 19.95 -31.46
C THR A 415 22.21 20.34 -31.10
N ALA A 416 22.95 19.39 -30.54
CA ALA A 416 24.39 19.54 -30.30
C ALA A 416 25.07 19.63 -31.66
N ALA A 417 25.63 20.81 -31.96
CA ALA A 417 26.49 21.01 -33.11
C ALA A 417 27.76 20.14 -32.94
N ARG A 418 28.11 19.41 -34.00
CA ARG A 418 29.39 18.68 -34.16
C ARG A 418 30.57 19.61 -33.83
N PRO A 419 31.57 19.16 -33.06
CA PRO A 419 32.80 19.92 -32.90
C PRO A 419 33.72 19.68 -34.11
N SER A 420 34.07 20.76 -34.80
CA SER A 420 35.17 20.81 -35.76
C SER A 420 36.50 20.84 -35.03
N THR A 421 37.43 20.02 -35.50
CA THR A 421 38.83 19.92 -35.08
C THR A 421 39.64 21.20 -35.38
N GLY A 422 40.39 21.71 -34.40
CA GLY A 422 41.47 22.72 -34.63
C GLY A 422 41.94 23.43 -33.34
N PRO A 423 43.22 23.84 -33.22
CA PRO A 423 44.01 23.53 -32.02
C PRO A 423 44.22 24.67 -31.00
N SER A 424 44.43 24.23 -29.76
CA SER A 424 45.34 24.74 -28.72
C SER A 424 45.42 26.24 -28.42
N ARG A 425 44.92 26.65 -27.24
CA ARG A 425 45.64 27.63 -26.41
C ARG A 425 45.22 27.58 -24.92
N THR A 426 46.25 27.53 -24.09
CA THR A 426 46.31 27.61 -22.63
C THR A 426 45.86 28.98 -22.09
N ALA A 427 45.05 29.01 -21.02
CA ALA A 427 45.14 29.99 -19.92
C ALA A 427 44.07 29.78 -18.81
N THR A 428 44.57 29.46 -17.61
CA THR A 428 44.35 30.11 -16.30
C THR A 428 42.93 30.53 -15.80
N ALA A 429 42.53 29.85 -14.72
CA ALA A 429 41.72 30.23 -13.54
C ALA A 429 40.87 31.53 -13.50
N SER A 430 39.61 31.41 -13.05
CA SER A 430 39.15 32.12 -11.84
C SER A 430 37.88 31.46 -11.25
N ARG A 431 37.83 31.38 -9.91
CA ARG A 431 36.67 31.00 -9.11
C ARG A 431 35.71 32.18 -8.98
N SER A 432 34.41 31.95 -9.12
CA SER A 432 33.38 32.84 -8.58
C SER A 432 32.27 32.06 -7.86
N THR A 433 31.96 32.55 -6.68
CA THR A 433 30.99 32.04 -5.69
C THR A 433 29.58 32.57 -6.04
N PRO A 434 28.49 31.82 -5.81
CA PRO A 434 27.14 32.39 -5.90
C PRO A 434 26.67 32.93 -4.53
N PRO A 435 25.79 33.96 -4.51
CA PRO A 435 25.32 34.57 -3.29
C PRO A 435 24.16 33.80 -2.64
N ARG A 436 24.11 33.88 -1.30
CA ARG A 436 22.96 33.51 -0.47
C ARG A 436 21.86 34.56 -0.61
N SER A 437 20.62 34.12 -0.83
CA SER A 437 19.42 34.91 -0.56
C SER A 437 18.62 34.28 0.58
N THR A 438 18.19 35.14 1.48
CA THR A 438 17.46 34.89 2.72
C THR A 438 15.96 34.95 2.47
N CYS A 439 15.18 34.10 3.14
CA CYS A 439 13.75 34.29 3.34
C CYS A 439 13.40 33.99 4.80
N SER A 440 12.78 34.97 5.48
CA SER A 440 12.18 34.83 6.81
C SER A 440 10.76 34.26 6.72
N PRO A 441 10.27 33.56 7.75
CA PRO A 441 8.92 33.00 7.77
C PRO A 441 7.90 33.93 8.42
N SER A 442 6.69 33.97 7.86
CA SER A 442 5.50 34.56 8.48
C SER A 442 4.68 33.49 9.23
N THR A 443 4.09 33.94 10.33
CA THR A 443 3.35 33.17 11.34
C THR A 443 1.82 33.28 11.17
N SER A 444 1.06 32.19 11.39
CA SER A 444 -0.26 32.14 12.08
C SER A 444 -0.80 30.68 12.04
N ARG A 445 -1.00 29.98 13.18
CA ARG A 445 -2.20 29.87 14.07
C ARG A 445 -3.50 29.57 13.29
N SER A 446 -4.27 28.47 13.50
CA SER A 446 -4.82 27.87 14.73
C SER A 446 -5.48 26.47 14.46
N PRO A 447 -5.87 25.67 15.48
CA PRO A 447 -6.46 24.33 15.33
C PRO A 447 -7.99 24.26 15.63
N PRO A 448 -8.70 23.18 15.25
CA PRO A 448 -9.95 22.77 15.89
C PRO A 448 -9.76 21.42 16.63
N ARG A 449 -10.02 21.35 17.94
CA ARG A 449 -11.31 21.12 18.64
C ARG A 449 -11.90 19.70 18.45
N ARG A 450 -11.95 19.03 19.61
CA ARG A 450 -12.56 17.72 19.90
C ARG A 450 -14.07 17.71 19.64
N CYS A 451 -14.56 16.59 19.11
CA CYS A 451 -15.90 16.08 19.36
C CYS A 451 -15.77 14.62 19.83
N GLY A 452 -16.41 14.31 20.94
CA GLY A 452 -16.60 12.95 21.41
C GLY A 452 -18.09 12.70 21.64
N ARG A 453 -18.56 11.50 21.30
CA ARG A 453 -19.58 10.70 22.01
C ARG A 453 -20.05 9.52 21.17
N CYS A 454 -20.56 8.52 21.90
CA CYS A 454 -21.21 7.26 21.49
C CYS A 454 -20.20 6.15 21.18
N TRP A 455 -20.27 4.96 21.77
CA TRP A 455 -21.45 4.10 21.88
C TRP A 455 -21.53 3.29 23.18
N ARG A 456 -22.78 2.99 23.56
CA ARG A 456 -23.21 2.17 24.69
C ARG A 456 -23.38 0.74 24.16
N THR A 457 -22.71 -0.23 24.78
CA THR A 457 -22.79 -1.65 24.44
C THR A 457 -23.96 -2.31 25.18
N THR A 458 -24.82 -3.01 24.45
CA THR A 458 -25.76 -4.00 25.00
C THR A 458 -25.22 -5.39 24.71
N SER A 459 -24.87 -6.09 25.78
CA SER A 459 -24.41 -7.48 25.83
C SER A 459 -25.58 -8.45 25.64
N GLY A 460 -25.46 -9.36 24.68
CA GLY A 460 -26.29 -10.55 24.57
C GLY A 460 -25.39 -11.78 24.43
N SER A 461 -25.31 -12.59 25.47
CA SER A 461 -24.66 -13.90 25.48
C SER A 461 -25.50 -14.93 24.73
N PRO A 462 -24.87 -15.98 24.17
CA PRO A 462 -25.47 -17.30 24.23
C PRO A 462 -24.50 -18.38 24.75
N SER A 463 -25.05 -19.24 25.61
CA SER A 463 -24.46 -20.50 26.07
C SER A 463 -24.45 -21.58 24.97
N PRO A 464 -23.63 -22.65 25.13
CA PRO A 464 -23.33 -23.61 24.07
C PRO A 464 -24.29 -24.80 24.06
N ALA A 465 -24.53 -25.38 22.88
CA ALA A 465 -25.16 -26.69 22.73
C ALA A 465 -24.29 -27.60 21.85
N THR A 466 -23.87 -28.69 22.47
CA THR A 466 -23.26 -29.90 21.91
C THR A 466 -24.30 -30.77 21.18
N ARG A 467 -23.98 -31.32 19.99
CA ARG A 467 -24.19 -32.74 19.64
C ARG A 467 -23.86 -33.11 18.19
N THR A 468 -22.91 -34.03 18.05
CA THR A 468 -22.94 -35.30 17.30
C THR A 468 -23.50 -35.35 15.87
N GLY A 469 -22.57 -35.49 14.93
CA GLY A 469 -22.46 -36.51 13.87
C GLY A 469 -23.70 -37.20 13.28
N ARG A 470 -23.80 -37.15 11.94
CA ARG A 470 -24.03 -38.30 11.05
C ARG A 470 -23.95 -37.87 9.58
N THR A 471 -23.10 -38.54 8.82
CA THR A 471 -23.16 -38.63 7.35
C THR A 471 -24.43 -39.35 6.90
N PRO A 472 -24.92 -39.06 5.69
CA PRO A 472 -24.92 -40.13 4.69
C PRO A 472 -24.57 -39.66 3.27
N ALA A 473 -23.95 -40.57 2.53
CA ALA A 473 -23.83 -40.56 1.08
C ALA A 473 -25.16 -40.95 0.42
N THR A 474 -25.56 -40.32 -0.68
CA THR A 474 -26.19 -41.04 -1.82
C THR A 474 -26.24 -40.22 -3.11
N ASN A 475 -25.66 -40.82 -4.16
CA ASN A 475 -26.07 -40.87 -5.57
C ASN A 475 -27.11 -39.87 -6.10
N TYR A 476 -26.71 -39.08 -7.11
CA TYR A 476 -27.64 -38.53 -8.09
C TYR A 476 -27.66 -39.40 -9.35
N ARG A 477 -28.85 -39.94 -9.63
CA ARG A 477 -29.24 -40.66 -10.84
C ARG A 477 -29.99 -39.67 -11.75
N THR A 478 -29.63 -39.70 -13.02
CA THR A 478 -30.20 -39.00 -14.17
C THR A 478 -31.71 -39.22 -14.31
N VAL A 479 -32.47 -38.16 -14.58
CA VAL A 479 -33.79 -38.24 -15.24
C VAL A 479 -33.92 -37.12 -16.27
N THR A 480 -34.13 -37.54 -17.51
CA THR A 480 -34.58 -36.83 -18.70
C THR A 480 -36.10 -36.70 -18.73
N ALA A 481 -36.63 -35.55 -19.18
CA ALA A 481 -37.82 -35.37 -20.05
C ALA A 481 -38.24 -33.89 -20.04
N ARG A 482 -38.17 -33.16 -21.16
CA ARG A 482 -39.13 -33.03 -22.28
C ARG A 482 -40.36 -32.15 -21.98
N SER A 483 -40.38 -31.02 -22.68
CA SER A 483 -41.51 -30.36 -23.38
C SER A 483 -42.90 -30.36 -22.75
N THR A 484 -43.38 -29.17 -22.42
CA THR A 484 -44.53 -28.50 -23.06
C THR A 484 -44.35 -27.00 -22.95
#